data_AF-A0A7W0LQQ3-F1
#
_entry.id   AF-A0A7W0LQQ3-F1
#
_cell.length_a   1.000
_cell.length_b   1.000
_cell.length_c   1.000
_cell.angle_alpha   90.00
_cell.angle_beta   90.00
_cell.angle_gamma   90.00
#
_symmetry.space_group_name_H-M   'P 1'
#
loop_
_entity.id
_entity.type
_entity.pdbx_description
1 polymer ?
#
loop_
_entity_poly.entity_id
_entity_poly.type
_entity_poly.pdbx_seq_one_letter_code
_entity_poly.pdbx_strand_id
1 'polypeptide(L)'
;ERRPLRGSIYSAQPIVVDQPLWRVDLLEAVGSRPGSLDRAHHHPAFDGWEPGERHFVAELSAAPLEWLAERLADLDAVLAQAGVAPDTAGPGDADALRNAIPEIVDVVRRLLGRVAAGELGRPDDDRELVSARIGWL
;
A
#
# COMPACT_ATOMS: atom_id res chain seq x y z
N GLU A 1 -16.98 -9.21 -2.10
CA GLU A 1 -18.42 -9.35 -1.79
C GLU A 1 -18.76 -8.98 -0.34
N ARG A 2 -19.99 -8.50 -0.09
CA ARG A 2 -20.50 -8.30 1.29
C ARG A 2 -20.68 -9.67 1.96
N ARG A 3 -20.07 -9.85 3.13
CA ARG A 3 -20.31 -11.05 3.96
C ARG A 3 -21.80 -11.18 4.29
N PRO A 4 -22.31 -12.42 4.52
CA PRO A 4 -23.70 -12.62 4.92
C PRO A 4 -24.07 -11.75 6.13
N LEU A 5 -25.25 -11.14 6.09
CA LEU A 5 -25.77 -10.31 7.19
C LEU A 5 -25.78 -11.12 8.48
N ARG A 6 -25.04 -10.64 9.48
CA ARG A 6 -25.14 -11.16 10.85
C ARG A 6 -26.25 -10.43 11.59
N GLY A 7 -27.38 -11.08 11.80
CA GLY A 7 -28.53 -10.50 12.52
C GLY A 7 -29.59 -9.90 11.59
N SER A 8 -30.14 -8.75 11.97
CA SER A 8 -31.21 -8.07 11.21
C SER A 8 -30.64 -7.06 10.21
N ILE A 9 -31.51 -6.45 9.41
CA ILE A 9 -31.15 -5.35 8.51
C ILE A 9 -30.56 -4.12 9.23
N TYR A 10 -30.77 -4.00 10.55
CA TYR A 10 -30.23 -2.92 11.38
C TYR A 10 -28.90 -3.28 12.05
N SER A 11 -28.42 -4.51 11.87
CA SER A 11 -27.18 -4.96 12.49
C SER A 11 -25.97 -4.32 11.81
N ALA A 12 -25.05 -3.78 12.61
CA ALA A 12 -23.76 -3.30 12.14
C ALA A 12 -23.02 -4.42 11.39
N GLN A 13 -22.37 -4.07 10.28
CA GLN A 13 -21.58 -5.02 9.49
C GLN A 13 -20.10 -4.79 9.72
N PRO A 14 -19.30 -5.86 9.91
CA PRO A 14 -17.86 -5.72 10.04
C PRO A 14 -17.25 -5.23 8.73
N ILE A 15 -16.39 -4.22 8.82
CA ILE A 15 -15.45 -3.84 7.77
C ILE A 15 -14.14 -4.55 8.10
N VAL A 16 -13.61 -5.31 7.14
CA VAL A 16 -12.41 -6.14 7.33
C VAL A 16 -11.36 -5.78 6.29
N VAL A 17 -10.12 -5.66 6.74
CA VAL A 17 -8.94 -5.78 5.88
C VAL A 17 -8.54 -7.24 5.95
N ASP A 18 -8.50 -7.90 4.80
CA ASP A 18 -8.27 -9.34 4.66
C ASP A 18 -7.15 -9.56 3.62
N GLN A 19 -7.15 -10.71 2.93
CA GLN A 19 -6.23 -11.09 1.85
C GLN A 19 -5.51 -9.91 1.16
N PRO A 20 -4.20 -9.74 1.37
CA PRO A 20 -3.42 -8.74 0.65
C PRO A 20 -3.30 -9.12 -0.82
N LEU A 21 -3.47 -8.13 -1.71
CA LEU A 21 -3.42 -8.33 -3.16
C LEU A 21 -2.11 -7.77 -3.74
N TRP A 22 -1.70 -6.61 -3.25
CA TRP A 22 -0.59 -5.83 -3.77
C TRP A 22 -0.07 -4.89 -2.70
N ARG A 23 1.23 -4.62 -2.71
CA ARG A 23 1.87 -3.69 -1.76
C ARG A 23 2.96 -2.90 -2.46
N VAL A 24 3.09 -1.63 -2.08
CA VAL A 24 4.17 -0.74 -2.51
C VAL A 24 4.93 -0.29 -1.28
N ASP A 25 6.25 -0.48 -1.31
CA ASP A 25 7.17 -0.06 -0.27
C ASP A 25 7.97 1.15 -0.77
N LEU A 26 7.69 2.32 -0.23
CA LEU A 26 8.38 3.57 -0.56
C LEU A 26 9.50 3.82 0.44
N LEU A 27 10.61 3.10 0.26
CA LEU A 27 11.73 3.06 1.19
C LEU A 27 13.00 3.66 0.57
N GLU A 28 13.90 4.11 1.44
CA GLU A 28 15.25 4.54 1.07
C GLU A 28 16.30 3.95 2.04
N ALA A 29 17.55 3.90 1.58
CA ALA A 29 18.66 3.50 2.44
C ALA A 29 19.05 4.62 3.42
N VAL A 30 19.41 4.26 4.65
CA VAL A 30 19.80 5.21 5.72
C VAL A 30 20.95 6.14 5.32
N GLY A 31 21.88 5.65 4.49
CA GLY A 31 23.01 6.44 4.01
C GLY A 31 22.74 7.27 2.75
N SER A 32 21.54 7.16 2.17
CA SER A 32 21.18 7.85 0.94
C SER A 32 20.65 9.25 1.23
N ARG A 33 20.59 10.08 0.19
CA ARG A 33 19.99 11.42 0.29
C ARG A 33 18.51 11.27 0.71
N PRO A 34 18.03 12.02 1.72
CA PRO A 34 16.61 11.98 2.09
C PRO A 34 15.68 12.28 0.91
N GLY A 35 14.62 11.47 0.79
CA GLY A 35 13.68 11.50 -0.33
C GLY A 35 14.20 10.86 -1.62
N SER A 36 15.30 10.09 -1.57
CA SER A 36 15.85 9.39 -2.73
C SER A 36 15.01 8.22 -3.19
N LEU A 37 14.33 7.54 -2.26
CA LEU A 37 13.51 6.35 -2.51
C LEU A 37 14.25 5.27 -3.34
N ASP A 38 15.57 5.16 -3.12
CA ASP A 38 16.47 4.27 -3.84
C ASP A 38 16.28 2.78 -3.50
N ARG A 39 15.36 2.48 -2.57
CA ARG A 39 14.92 1.14 -2.19
C ARG A 39 13.43 0.92 -2.42
N ALA A 40 12.76 1.84 -3.13
CA ALA A 40 11.37 1.69 -3.43
C ALA A 40 11.14 0.47 -4.34
N HIS A 41 10.13 -0.32 -3.99
CA HIS A 41 9.76 -1.53 -4.72
C HIS A 41 8.27 -1.80 -4.50
N HIS A 42 7.74 -2.74 -5.27
CA HIS A 42 6.41 -3.28 -5.02
C HIS A 42 6.42 -4.80 -5.00
N HIS A 43 5.40 -5.35 -4.37
CA HIS A 43 5.10 -6.78 -4.32
C HIS A 43 3.84 -7.01 -5.16
N PRO A 44 3.97 -7.56 -6.38
CA PRO A 44 2.85 -7.71 -7.31
C PRO A 44 1.82 -8.77 -6.89
N ALA A 45 2.21 -9.68 -6.01
CA ALA A 45 1.37 -10.76 -5.52
C ALA A 45 1.82 -11.17 -4.10
N PHE A 46 0.97 -11.94 -3.44
CA PHE A 46 1.17 -12.50 -2.10
C PHE A 46 0.91 -14.01 -2.11
N ASP A 47 1.60 -14.74 -1.23
CA ASP A 47 1.25 -16.11 -0.84
C ASP A 47 0.63 -16.07 0.55
N GLY A 48 -0.70 -16.13 0.61
CA GLY A 48 -1.45 -15.87 1.83
C GLY A 48 -1.20 -14.44 2.34
N TRP A 49 -0.50 -14.32 3.48
CA TRP A 49 -0.12 -13.03 4.07
C TRP A 49 1.34 -12.64 3.78
N GLU A 50 2.10 -13.52 3.15
CA GLU A 50 3.52 -13.29 2.87
C GLU A 50 3.68 -12.55 1.53
N PRO A 51 4.38 -11.41 1.50
CA PRO A 51 4.65 -10.70 0.25
C PRO A 51 5.56 -11.53 -0.65
N GLY A 52 5.24 -11.55 -1.95
CA GLY A 52 6.07 -12.21 -2.97
C GLY A 52 7.41 -11.51 -3.23
N GLU A 53 7.99 -11.75 -4.39
CA GLU A 53 9.27 -11.13 -4.78
C GLU A 53 9.20 -9.59 -4.81
N ARG A 54 10.37 -8.95 -4.63
CA ARG A 54 10.50 -7.50 -4.72
C ARG A 54 10.72 -7.10 -6.18
N HIS A 55 9.84 -6.25 -6.70
CA HIS A 55 9.99 -5.67 -8.03
C HIS A 55 10.47 -4.22 -7.93
N PHE A 56 11.69 -3.99 -8.38
CA PHE A 56 12.29 -2.67 -8.49
C PHE A 56 12.09 -2.15 -9.92
N VAL A 57 11.37 -1.04 -10.04
CA VAL A 57 11.14 -0.36 -11.31
C VAL A 57 11.60 1.09 -11.17
N ALA A 58 12.31 1.61 -12.18
CA ALA A 58 12.97 2.91 -12.08
C ALA A 58 11.95 4.06 -11.92
N GLU A 59 10.78 3.89 -12.53
CA GLU A 59 9.66 4.82 -12.50
C GLU A 59 9.13 5.03 -11.08
N LEU A 60 9.12 3.99 -10.25
CA LEU A 60 8.64 4.07 -8.87
C LEU A 60 9.57 4.95 -8.00
N SER A 61 10.88 4.84 -8.16
CA SER A 61 11.81 5.74 -7.45
C SER A 61 11.80 7.16 -8.02
N ALA A 62 11.64 7.30 -9.35
CA ALA A 62 11.67 8.60 -10.01
C ALA A 62 10.41 9.45 -9.77
N ALA A 63 9.23 8.82 -9.80
CA ALA A 63 7.93 9.48 -9.71
C ALA A 63 6.93 8.62 -8.89
N PRO A 64 7.17 8.40 -7.59
CA PRO A 64 6.43 7.44 -6.77
C PRO A 64 4.92 7.71 -6.70
N LEU A 65 4.53 8.98 -6.63
CA LEU A 65 3.13 9.39 -6.50
C LEU A 65 2.35 9.21 -7.80
N GLU A 66 2.99 9.54 -8.93
CA GLU A 66 2.42 9.35 -10.27
C GLU A 66 2.28 7.86 -10.56
N TRP A 67 3.34 7.09 -10.31
CA TRP A 67 3.34 5.64 -10.48
C TRP A 67 2.27 4.95 -9.60
N LEU A 68 2.13 5.37 -8.34
CA LEU A 68 1.09 4.85 -7.44
C LEU A 68 -0.31 5.16 -7.98
N ALA A 69 -0.56 6.40 -8.42
CA ALA A 69 -1.84 6.82 -8.96
C ALA A 69 -2.22 6.02 -10.21
N GLU A 70 -1.27 5.83 -11.13
CA GLU A 70 -1.48 5.04 -12.35
C GLU A 70 -1.81 3.58 -12.05
N ARG A 71 -1.15 2.97 -11.06
CA ARG A 71 -1.46 1.60 -10.64
C ARG A 71 -2.82 1.47 -10.00
N LEU A 72 -3.18 2.40 -9.10
CA LEU A 72 -4.50 2.40 -8.46
C LEU A 72 -5.63 2.72 -9.44
N ALA A 73 -5.35 3.41 -10.54
CA ALA A 73 -6.35 3.73 -11.57
C ALA A 73 -6.79 2.51 -12.39
N ASP A 74 -6.01 1.42 -12.36
CA ASP A 74 -6.24 0.20 -13.14
C ASP A 74 -6.35 -1.01 -12.20
N LEU A 75 -7.49 -1.10 -11.50
CA LEU A 75 -7.77 -2.18 -10.55
C LEU A 75 -7.74 -3.55 -11.24
N ASP A 76 -8.25 -3.65 -12.47
CA ASP A 76 -8.28 -4.91 -13.21
C ASP A 76 -6.87 -5.42 -13.50
N ALA A 77 -5.93 -4.54 -13.88
CA ALA A 77 -4.54 -4.92 -14.05
C ALA A 77 -3.89 -5.37 -12.73
N VAL A 78 -4.21 -4.71 -11.61
CA VAL A 78 -3.70 -5.12 -10.28
C VAL A 78 -4.22 -6.51 -9.91
N LEU A 79 -5.51 -6.79 -10.11
CA LEU A 79 -6.09 -8.12 -9.83
C LEU A 79 -5.49 -9.21 -10.73
N ALA A 80 -5.38 -8.93 -12.03
CA ALA A 80 -4.78 -9.86 -12.99
C ALA A 80 -3.32 -10.17 -12.62
N GLN A 81 -2.55 -9.15 -12.23
CA GLN A 81 -1.16 -9.31 -11.80
C GLN A 81 -1.03 -10.11 -10.50
N ALA A 82 -1.96 -9.93 -9.55
CA ALA A 82 -2.01 -10.69 -8.31
C ALA A 82 -2.51 -12.14 -8.50
N GLY A 83 -2.96 -12.52 -9.70
CA GLY A 83 -3.56 -13.82 -9.97
C GLY A 83 -4.94 -13.99 -9.33
N VAL A 84 -5.64 -12.89 -9.08
CA VAL A 84 -6.92 -12.84 -8.39
C VAL A 84 -8.05 -12.74 -9.41
N ALA A 85 -9.13 -13.47 -9.18
CA ALA A 85 -10.27 -13.49 -10.10
C ALA A 85 -10.91 -12.08 -10.18
N PRO A 86 -11.25 -11.57 -11.38
CA PRO A 86 -11.79 -10.22 -11.55
C PRO A 86 -13.08 -9.94 -10.77
N ASP A 87 -13.90 -10.97 -10.55
CA ASP A 87 -15.15 -10.92 -9.78
C ASP A 87 -14.94 -10.78 -8.26
N THR A 88 -13.69 -10.82 -7.79
CA THR A 88 -13.32 -10.46 -6.41
C THR A 88 -13.69 -9.01 -6.11
N ALA A 89 -13.50 -8.10 -7.09
CA ALA A 89 -13.96 -6.74 -7.02
C ALA A 89 -15.45 -6.67 -7.39
N GLY A 90 -16.23 -6.00 -6.55
CA GLY A 90 -17.64 -5.77 -6.77
C GLY A 90 -17.90 -4.73 -7.87
N PRO A 91 -19.14 -4.68 -8.39
CA PRO A 91 -19.55 -3.64 -9.31
C PRO A 91 -19.32 -2.25 -8.71
N GLY A 92 -18.50 -1.43 -9.37
CA GLY A 92 -18.19 -0.06 -8.95
C GLY A 92 -16.96 0.09 -8.05
N ASP A 93 -16.29 -0.99 -7.64
CA ASP A 93 -15.07 -0.89 -6.82
C ASP A 93 -13.94 -0.16 -7.56
N ALA A 94 -13.78 -0.40 -8.86
CA ALA A 94 -12.81 0.33 -9.68
C ALA A 94 -13.11 1.84 -9.73
N ASP A 95 -14.38 2.22 -9.84
CA ASP A 95 -14.81 3.62 -9.86
C ASP A 95 -14.61 4.28 -8.50
N ALA A 96 -14.97 3.58 -7.43
CA ALA A 96 -14.76 4.02 -6.06
C ALA A 96 -13.27 4.21 -5.76
N LEU A 97 -12.41 3.27 -6.19
CA LEU A 97 -10.97 3.39 -6.04
C LEU A 97 -10.44 4.61 -6.80
N ARG A 98 -10.84 4.77 -8.07
CA ARG A 98 -10.44 5.94 -8.89
C ARG A 98 -10.84 7.26 -8.25
N ASN A 99 -12.02 7.34 -7.63
CA ASN A 99 -12.46 8.52 -6.90
C ASN A 99 -11.65 8.79 -5.62
N ALA A 100 -11.10 7.75 -4.99
CA ALA A 100 -10.27 7.86 -3.78
C ALA A 100 -8.79 8.18 -4.07
N ILE A 101 -8.30 7.95 -5.31
CA ILE A 101 -6.89 8.17 -5.69
C ILE A 101 -6.36 9.55 -5.26
N PRO A 102 -7.06 10.68 -5.51
CA PRO A 102 -6.53 12.00 -5.12
C PRO A 102 -6.26 12.10 -3.62
N GLU A 103 -7.13 11.55 -2.77
CA GLU A 103 -6.94 11.53 -1.32
C GLU A 103 -5.78 10.64 -0.91
N ILE A 104 -5.70 9.42 -1.47
CA ILE A 104 -4.61 8.47 -1.19
C ILE A 104 -3.26 9.10 -1.53
N VAL A 105 -3.12 9.66 -2.74
CA VAL A 105 -1.89 10.29 -3.22
C VAL A 105 -1.51 11.49 -2.34
N ASP A 106 -2.49 12.30 -1.95
CA ASP A 106 -2.26 13.48 -1.09
C ASP A 106 -1.81 13.09 0.32
N VAL A 107 -2.39 12.03 0.91
CA VAL A 107 -1.94 11.46 2.19
C VAL A 107 -0.49 10.94 2.07
N VAL A 108 -0.20 10.13 1.06
CA VAL A 108 1.15 9.57 0.85
C VAL A 108 2.17 10.68 0.65
N ARG A 109 1.86 11.70 -0.18
CA ARG A 109 2.70 12.88 -0.39
C ARG A 109 3.05 13.59 0.92
N ARG A 110 2.06 13.82 1.78
CA ARG A 110 2.29 14.46 3.09
C ARG A 110 3.16 13.59 4.00
N LEU A 111 2.89 12.28 4.05
CA LEU A 111 3.68 11.35 4.88
C LEU A 111 5.14 11.31 4.43
N LEU A 112 5.40 11.16 3.12
CA LEU A 112 6.76 11.19 2.57
C LEU A 112 7.46 12.52 2.85
N GLY A 113 6.75 13.64 2.71
CA GLY A 113 7.31 14.96 3.03
C GLY A 113 7.75 15.06 4.50
N ARG A 114 6.95 14.54 5.42
CA ARG A 114 7.27 14.53 6.86
C ARG A 114 8.39 13.56 7.21
N VAL A 115 8.48 12.40 6.53
CA VAL A 115 9.63 11.48 6.67
C VAL A 115 10.91 12.15 6.17
N ALA A 116 10.89 12.79 5.00
CA ALA A 116 12.04 13.49 4.45
C ALA A 116 12.48 14.70 5.30
N ALA A 117 11.54 15.38 5.95
CA ALA A 117 11.83 16.42 6.95
C ALA A 117 12.32 15.84 8.29
N GLY A 118 12.37 14.51 8.42
CA GLY A 118 12.77 13.81 9.63
C GLY A 118 11.78 13.95 10.78
N GLU A 119 10.52 14.30 10.52
CA GLU A 119 9.45 14.46 11.54
C GLU A 119 8.76 13.15 11.89
N LEU A 120 8.77 12.19 10.98
CA LEU A 120 8.22 10.84 11.15
C LEU A 120 9.35 9.79 11.03
N GLY A 121 9.08 8.56 11.48
CA GLY A 121 10.03 7.43 11.37
C GLY A 121 11.23 7.52 12.32
N ARG A 122 11.17 8.37 13.35
CA ARG A 122 12.19 8.42 14.42
C ARG A 122 12.07 7.17 15.30
N PRO A 123 13.19 6.55 15.70
CA PRO A 123 13.16 5.48 16.69
C PRO A 123 12.63 6.03 18.02
N ASP A 124 11.93 5.20 18.79
CA ASP A 124 11.64 5.54 20.20
C ASP A 124 12.95 5.43 20.99
N ASP A 125 13.31 6.48 21.72
CA ASP A 125 14.60 6.61 22.42
C ASP A 125 14.85 5.49 23.47
N ASP A 126 13.79 4.80 23.94
CA ASP A 126 13.85 3.86 25.06
C ASP A 126 13.68 2.37 24.67
N ARG A 127 13.60 2.03 23.37
CA ARG A 127 13.42 0.62 22.95
C ARG A 127 14.68 0.03 22.35
N GLU A 128 15.16 -1.06 22.94
CA GLU A 128 16.18 -1.92 22.31
C GLU A 128 15.63 -2.45 20.98
N LEU A 129 16.21 -2.01 19.87
CA LEU A 129 15.81 -2.41 18.53
C LEU A 129 16.17 -3.88 18.30
N VAL A 130 15.24 -4.80 18.60
CA VAL A 130 15.39 -6.24 18.31
C VAL A 130 15.65 -6.49 16.82
N SER A 131 15.04 -5.67 15.95
CA SER A 131 15.42 -5.53 14.55
C SER A 131 14.88 -4.22 13.99
N ALA A 132 15.65 -3.53 13.14
CA ALA A 132 15.17 -2.40 12.35
C ALA A 132 14.02 -2.79 11.38
N ARG A 133 13.74 -4.09 11.20
CA ARG A 133 12.64 -4.62 10.39
C ARG A 133 11.31 -4.72 11.13
N ILE A 134 11.30 -4.55 12.46
CA ILE A 134 10.06 -4.46 13.23
C ILE A 134 9.57 -3.01 13.11
N GLY A 135 9.07 -2.69 11.91
CA GLY A 135 8.32 -1.47 11.64
C GLY A 135 6.85 -1.66 11.96
N TRP A 136 6.05 -0.59 11.85
CA TRP A 136 4.61 -0.59 12.13
C TRP A 136 3.81 -1.32 11.04
N LEU A 137 4.06 -2.62 10.84
CA LEU A 137 3.18 -3.60 10.20
C LEU A 137 3.37 -4.95 10.87
#